data_AF-A0A938U9X3-F1
#
_entry.id   AF-A0A938U9X3-F1
#
_cell.length_a   1.000
_cell.length_b   1.000
_cell.length_c   1.000
_cell.angle_alpha   90.00
_cell.angle_beta   90.00
_cell.angle_gamma   90.00
#
_symmetry.space_group_name_H-M   'P 1'
#
loop_
_entity.id
_entity.type
_entity.pdbx_description
1 polymer ?
#
loop_
_entity_poly.entity_id
_entity_poly.type
_entity_poly.pdbx_seq_one_letter_code
_entity_poly.pdbx_strand_id
1 'polypeptide(L)'
;MLDGRRNPSQGRSLWSWFTPKKEEGPIRVGGQAVIEGVMMRSPHSMAIAVRKPDGEIVVKKEGLKFFSEKNFFFKFPLVRGIIALISALALGIRALHFSANQALPEEEGK
;
A
#
# COMPACT_ATOMS: atom_id res chain seq x y z
N MET A 1 26.41 31.58 52.91
CA MET A 1 27.63 31.42 52.08
C MET A 1 27.45 30.18 51.21
N LEU A 2 27.11 30.38 49.93
CA LEU A 2 27.87 29.95 48.73
C LEU A 2 27.82 28.42 48.51
N ASP A 3 27.42 27.83 47.38
CA ASP A 3 27.30 28.29 46.00
C ASP A 3 26.55 27.17 45.26
N GLY A 4 25.36 27.47 44.73
CA GLY A 4 24.59 26.57 43.89
C GLY A 4 25.22 26.47 42.51
N ARG A 5 26.27 25.64 42.40
CA ARG A 5 26.96 25.38 41.12
C ARG A 5 26.03 24.66 40.14
N ARG A 6 25.43 25.49 39.30
CA ARG A 6 24.90 25.21 37.96
C ARG A 6 25.78 24.19 37.24
N ASN A 7 25.16 23.11 36.77
CA ASN A 7 25.73 22.25 35.74
C ASN A 7 25.47 22.90 34.37
N PRO A 8 26.49 23.30 33.59
CA PRO A 8 26.29 24.03 32.34
C PRO A 8 26.19 23.12 31.09
N SER A 9 26.03 21.80 31.23
CA SER A 9 26.05 20.88 30.08
C SER A 9 24.70 20.62 29.40
N GLN A 10 23.61 21.25 29.84
CA GLN A 10 22.36 21.25 29.06
C GLN A 10 22.36 22.37 28.03
N GLY A 11 23.24 22.22 27.04
CA GLY A 11 23.11 22.88 25.76
C GLY A 11 21.82 22.39 25.11
N ARG A 12 20.74 23.16 25.27
CA ARG A 12 19.52 23.04 24.47
C ARG A 12 19.94 22.89 23.02
N SER A 13 19.69 21.73 22.42
CA SER A 13 19.89 21.50 21.00
C SER A 13 18.90 22.37 20.24
N LEU A 14 19.31 23.62 20.00
CA LEU A 14 18.69 24.63 19.13
C LEU A 14 18.47 24.16 17.68
N TRP A 15 18.84 22.91 17.39
CA TRP A 15 18.76 22.25 16.10
C TRP A 15 17.59 21.26 15.99
N SER A 16 16.93 20.85 17.10
CA SER A 16 15.80 19.90 17.01
C SER A 16 14.52 20.52 16.44
N TRP A 17 14.43 21.86 16.41
CA TRP A 17 13.28 22.61 15.89
C TRP A 17 13.34 22.83 14.37
N PHE A 18 14.48 22.56 13.75
CA PHE A 18 14.71 22.82 12.33
C PHE A 18 14.67 21.55 11.46
N THR A 19 14.29 20.39 12.01
CA THR A 19 13.98 19.23 11.18
C THR A 19 12.57 19.44 10.59
N PRO A 20 12.43 19.65 9.27
CA PRO A 20 11.11 19.63 8.66
C PRO A 20 10.53 18.24 8.88
N LYS A 21 9.55 18.14 9.79
CA LYS A 21 8.76 16.93 9.96
C LYS A 21 8.07 16.71 8.62
N LYS A 22 8.46 15.65 7.89
CA LYS A 22 7.83 15.30 6.61
C LYS A 22 6.37 15.01 6.91
N GLU A 23 5.49 15.97 6.66
CA GLU A 23 4.06 15.81 6.83
C GLU A 23 3.61 14.74 5.83
N GLU A 24 3.38 13.54 6.35
CA GLU A 24 2.80 12.45 5.58
C GLU A 24 1.34 12.82 5.32
N GLY A 25 1.08 13.36 4.12
CA GLY A 25 -0.28 13.63 3.66
C GLY A 25 -1.13 12.36 3.72
N PRO A 26 -2.48 12.49 3.77
CA PRO A 26 -3.36 11.35 3.95
C PRO A 26 -3.13 10.28 2.88
N ILE A 27 -2.88 9.05 3.32
CA ILE A 27 -2.66 7.91 2.43
C ILE A 27 -3.96 7.58 1.73
N ARG A 28 -3.97 7.66 0.39
CA ARG A 28 -5.13 7.31 -0.43
C ARG A 28 -5.25 5.80 -0.51
N VAL A 29 -6.22 5.24 0.20
CA VAL A 29 -6.54 3.81 0.17
C VAL A 29 -7.89 3.59 -0.49
N GLY A 30 -8.01 2.48 -1.21
CA GLY A 30 -9.25 2.03 -1.81
C GLY A 30 -9.30 0.50 -1.86
N GLY A 31 -10.40 -0.06 -2.35
CA GLY A 31 -10.55 -1.50 -2.40
C GLY A 31 -11.59 -1.97 -3.40
N GLN A 32 -11.65 -3.29 -3.55
CA GLN A 32 -12.61 -4.02 -4.37
C GLN A 32 -13.07 -5.25 -3.58
N ALA A 33 -14.35 -5.60 -3.70
CA ALA A 33 -14.81 -6.91 -3.25
C ALA A 33 -14.28 -8.01 -4.18
N VAL A 34 -13.91 -9.15 -3.61
CA VAL A 34 -13.49 -10.36 -4.34
C VAL A 34 -14.26 -11.58 -3.81
N ILE A 35 -14.06 -12.75 -4.40
CA ILE A 35 -14.80 -13.96 -4.02
C ILE A 35 -14.42 -14.34 -2.59
N GLU A 36 -15.40 -14.47 -1.70
CA GLU A 36 -15.20 -14.80 -0.27
C GLU A 36 -14.17 -13.89 0.43
N GLY A 37 -14.03 -12.63 -0.01
CA GLY A 37 -12.93 -11.79 0.45
C GLY A 37 -12.97 -10.33 0.02
N VAL A 38 -11.89 -9.63 0.35
CA VAL A 38 -11.68 -8.20 0.02
C VAL A 38 -10.25 -7.94 -0.47
N MET A 39 -10.13 -7.03 -1.44
CA MET A 39 -8.87 -6.45 -1.87
C MET A 39 -8.77 -5.00 -1.41
N MET A 40 -7.64 -4.63 -0.79
CA MET A 40 -7.27 -3.25 -0.46
C MET A 40 -6.00 -2.84 -1.22
N ARG A 41 -5.96 -1.57 -1.64
CA ARG A 41 -4.84 -0.99 -2.40
C ARG A 41 -4.46 0.38 -1.86
N SER A 42 -3.16 0.59 -1.73
CA SER A 42 -2.50 1.88 -1.51
C SER A 42 -1.69 2.28 -2.74
N PRO A 43 -1.06 3.47 -2.77
CA PRO A 43 -0.22 3.90 -3.89
C PRO A 43 0.99 2.98 -4.15
N HIS A 44 1.44 2.20 -3.16
CA HIS A 44 2.66 1.38 -3.28
C HIS A 44 2.46 -0.09 -2.90
N SER A 45 1.27 -0.47 -2.46
CA SER A 45 1.01 -1.83 -2.00
C SER A 45 -0.43 -2.26 -2.27
N MET A 46 -0.65 -3.57 -2.30
CA MET A 46 -1.97 -4.17 -2.23
C MET A 46 -1.98 -5.36 -1.27
N ALA A 47 -3.16 -5.63 -0.74
CA ALA A 47 -3.44 -6.82 0.04
C ALA A 47 -4.78 -7.41 -0.38
N ILE A 48 -4.86 -8.74 -0.46
CA ILE A 48 -6.09 -9.49 -0.71
C ILE A 48 -6.27 -10.45 0.44
N ALA A 49 -7.43 -10.44 1.09
CA ALA A 49 -7.80 -11.36 2.15
C ALA A 49 -9.00 -12.19 1.70
N VAL A 50 -8.90 -13.51 1.79
CA VAL A 50 -9.91 -14.46 1.30
C VAL A 50 -10.15 -15.52 2.37
N ARG A 51 -11.42 -15.85 2.62
CA ARG A 51 -11.81 -16.95 3.48
C ARG A 51 -11.87 -18.24 2.68
N LYS A 52 -11.10 -19.24 3.09
CA LYS A 52 -11.13 -20.60 2.53
C LYS A 52 -12.37 -21.37 3.03
N PRO A 53 -12.78 -22.46 2.36
CA PRO A 53 -13.89 -23.31 2.81
C PRO A 53 -13.72 -23.89 4.22
N ASP A 54 -12.48 -24.13 4.65
CA ASP A 54 -12.12 -24.59 5.99
C ASP A 54 -12.30 -23.52 7.08
N GLY A 55 -12.63 -22.28 6.68
CA GLY A 55 -12.81 -21.12 7.55
C GLY A 55 -11.53 -20.32 7.83
N GLU A 56 -10.37 -20.75 7.36
CA GLU A 56 -9.11 -20.03 7.50
C GLU A 56 -9.08 -18.81 6.56
N ILE A 57 -8.46 -17.71 7.01
CA ILE A 57 -8.29 -16.50 6.20
C ILE A 57 -6.86 -16.45 5.66
N VAL A 58 -6.73 -16.50 4.34
CA VAL A 58 -5.45 -16.33 3.64
C VAL A 58 -5.29 -14.90 3.19
N VAL A 59 -4.11 -14.33 3.44
CA VAL A 59 -3.79 -12.95 3.05
C VAL A 59 -2.59 -12.93 2.11
N LYS A 60 -2.78 -12.40 0.91
CA LYS A 60 -1.71 -12.11 -0.05
C LYS A 60 -1.35 -10.64 0.00
N LYS A 61 -0.05 -10.31 0.10
CA LYS A 61 0.46 -8.93 0.07
C LYS A 61 1.43 -8.78 -1.11
N GLU A 62 1.24 -7.74 -1.91
CA GLU A 62 2.11 -7.44 -3.06
C GLU A 62 2.53 -5.97 -3.07
N GLY A 63 3.81 -5.72 -3.38
CA GLY A 63 4.34 -4.38 -3.61
C GLY A 63 4.05 -3.93 -5.04
N LEU A 64 3.43 -2.76 -5.21
CA LEU A 64 3.14 -2.19 -6.52
C LEU A 64 4.27 -1.23 -6.92
N LYS A 65 5.09 -1.65 -7.88
CA LYS A 65 6.03 -0.76 -8.56
C LYS A 65 5.28 -0.03 -9.69
N PHE A 66 4.91 1.23 -9.46
CA PHE A 66 4.39 2.07 -10.53
C PHE A 66 5.51 2.42 -11.52
N PHE A 67 5.42 1.91 -12.75
CA PHE A 67 6.35 2.20 -13.85
C PHE A 67 6.12 3.59 -14.52
N SER A 68 5.24 4.42 -13.96
CA SER A 68 4.56 5.47 -14.73
C SER A 68 5.23 6.85 -14.79
N GLU A 69 6.43 7.05 -14.27
CA GLU A 69 6.98 8.42 -14.11
C GLU A 69 8.09 8.84 -15.08
N LYS A 70 8.53 8.00 -16.02
CA LYS A 70 9.71 8.34 -16.84
C LYS A 70 9.47 8.91 -18.24
N ASN A 71 8.26 8.87 -18.81
CA ASN A 71 8.05 9.25 -20.22
C ASN A 71 7.05 10.41 -20.41
N PHE A 72 7.43 11.39 -21.24
CA PHE A 72 6.67 12.60 -21.59
C PHE A 72 5.26 12.31 -22.16
N PHE A 73 5.06 11.15 -22.79
CA PHE A 73 3.77 10.72 -23.35
C PHE A 73 2.68 10.44 -22.30
N PHE A 74 3.04 10.21 -21.02
CA PHE A 74 2.09 9.96 -19.93
C PHE A 74 1.32 11.22 -19.47
N LYS A 75 1.65 12.40 -20.03
CA LYS A 75 1.01 13.68 -19.68
C LYS A 75 -0.32 13.92 -20.39
N PHE A 76 -0.63 13.19 -21.46
CA PHE A 76 -1.91 13.32 -22.16
C PHE A 76 -3.05 12.67 -21.35
N PRO A 77 -4.19 13.36 -21.12
CA PRO A 77 -5.26 12.86 -20.25
C PRO A 77 -5.87 11.54 -20.75
N LEU A 78 -5.99 11.36 -22.07
CA LEU A 78 -6.53 10.14 -22.66
C LEU A 78 -5.60 8.94 -22.43
N VAL A 79 -4.32 9.08 -22.77
CA VAL A 79 -3.30 8.01 -22.60
C VAL A 79 -3.16 7.65 -21.12
N ARG A 80 -3.12 8.66 -20.24
CA ARG A 80 -3.10 8.47 -18.79
C ARG A 80 -4.32 7.66 -18.30
N GLY A 81 -5.51 7.98 -18.81
CA GLY A 81 -6.74 7.26 -18.48
C GLY A 81 -6.71 5.80 -18.91
N ILE A 82 -6.29 5.52 -20.14
CA ILE A 82 -6.18 4.13 -20.67
C ILE A 82 -5.19 3.32 -19.83
N ILE A 83 -4.02 3.87 -19.51
CA ILE A 83 -3.01 3.17 -18.71
C ILE A 83 -3.54 2.89 -17.29
N ALA A 84 -4.21 3.87 -16.67
CA ALA A 84 -4.84 3.68 -15.37
C ALA A 84 -5.91 2.58 -15.40
N LEU A 85 -6.74 2.55 -16.45
CA LEU A 85 -7.77 1.54 -16.66
C LEU A 85 -7.17 0.15 -16.83
N ILE A 86 -6.20 -0.03 -17.73
CA ILE A 86 -5.53 -1.32 -17.96
C ILE A 86 -4.85 -1.80 -16.66
N SER A 87 -4.19 -0.89 -15.94
CA SER A 87 -3.54 -1.22 -14.67
C SER A 87 -4.56 -1.65 -13.61
N ALA A 88 -5.70 -0.96 -13.50
CA ALA A 88 -6.76 -1.32 -12.58
C ALA A 88 -7.39 -2.68 -12.93
N LEU A 89 -7.68 -2.91 -14.22
CA LEU A 89 -8.24 -4.16 -14.72
C LEU A 89 -7.30 -5.34 -14.48
N ALA A 90 -6.02 -5.22 -14.84
CA ALA A 90 -5.04 -6.27 -14.64
C ALA A 90 -4.92 -6.67 -13.16
N LEU A 91 -4.93 -5.70 -12.26
CA LEU A 91 -4.90 -5.94 -10.81
C LEU A 91 -6.21 -6.57 -10.30
N GLY A 92 -7.37 -6.10 -10.77
CA GLY A 92 -8.67 -6.67 -10.42
C GLY A 92 -8.79 -8.13 -10.85
N ILE A 93 -8.38 -8.47 -12.07
CA ILE A 93 -8.38 -9.86 -12.57
C ILE A 93 -7.47 -10.74 -11.71
N ARG A 94 -6.26 -10.27 -11.36
CA ARG A 94 -5.35 -11.03 -10.47
C ARG A 94 -5.96 -11.28 -9.10
N ALA A 95 -6.66 -10.29 -8.55
CA ALA A 95 -7.29 -10.42 -7.25
C ALA A 95 -8.46 -11.41 -7.29
N LEU A 96 -9.30 -11.35 -8.34
CA LEU A 96 -10.37 -12.30 -8.57
C LEU A 96 -9.85 -13.73 -8.74
N HIS A 97 -8.82 -13.91 -9.57
CA HIS A 97 -8.19 -15.21 -9.81
C HIS A 97 -7.59 -15.80 -8.52
N PHE A 98 -6.86 -14.99 -7.75
CA PHE A 98 -6.36 -15.43 -6.45
C PHE A 98 -7.50 -15.83 -5.50
N SER A 99 -8.57 -15.03 -5.42
CA SER A 99 -9.69 -15.33 -4.55
C SER A 99 -10.46 -16.59 -4.96
N ALA A 100 -10.65 -16.81 -6.25
CA ALA A 100 -11.28 -18.03 -6.76
C ALA A 100 -10.46 -19.27 -6.37
N ASN A 101 -9.14 -19.22 -6.56
CA ASN A 101 -8.26 -20.35 -6.25
C ASN A 101 -8.20 -20.69 -4.75
N GLN A 102 -8.46 -19.73 -3.86
CA GLN A 102 -8.51 -19.98 -2.41
C GLN A 102 -9.91 -20.37 -1.93
N ALA A 103 -10.96 -19.85 -2.57
CA ALA A 103 -12.35 -20.10 -2.19
C ALA A 103 -12.86 -21.46 -2.68
N LEU A 104 -12.28 -22.01 -3.74
CA LEU A 104 -12.62 -23.34 -4.24
C LEU A 104 -11.78 -24.40 -3.51
N PRO A 105 -12.39 -25.51 -3.05
CA PRO A 105 -11.63 -26.67 -2.60
C PRO A 105 -10.81 -27.19 -3.78
N GLU A 106 -9.57 -27.63 -3.53
CA GLU A 106 -8.76 -28.27 -4.57
C GLU A 106 -9.52 -29.52 -5.08
N GLU A 107 -10.16 -29.42 -6.23
CA GLU A 107 -10.30 -30.61 -7.06
C GLU A 107 -8.90 -30.90 -7.59
N GLU A 108 -8.27 -31.91 -7.00
CA GLU A 108 -7.04 -32.53 -7.49
C GLU A 108 -7.13 -32.70 -9.01
N GLY A 109 -6.41 -31.85 -9.74
CA GLY A 109 -6.06 -32.13 -11.12
C GLY A 109 -5.24 -33.43 -11.14
N LYS A 110 -5.89 -34.52 -11.52
CA LYS A 110 -5.21 -35.67 -12.13
C LYS A 110 -4.66 -35.29 -13.50
#